data_AF-A0A382UPI6-F1
#
_entry.id   AF-A0A382UPI6-F1
#
_cell.length_a   1.000
_cell.length_b   1.000
_cell.length_c   1.000
_cell.angle_alpha   90.00
_cell.angle_beta   90.00
_cell.angle_gamma   90.00
#
_symmetry.space_group_name_H-M   'P 1'
#
loop_
_entity.id
_entity.type
_entity.pdbx_description
1 polymer ?
#
loop_
_entity_poly.entity_id
_entity_poly.type
_entity_poly.pdbx_seq_one_letter_code
_entity_poly.pdbx_strand_id
1 'polypeptide(L)'
;MDGTMPKSFIQFWSKKPRSRGWLALPVGYLLLLQLLTGIPKPDVIRDANGPKFLEKFAEELFDYPYWAQDMSHLPLFAGLSWLWSWYLGGPKTGRRWALAAAWISFSYAIFNEMGQYFVPKRFPSAGDLIMNIVGVTIGLWLHARLVRDRSPRSDGT
;
A
#
# COMPACT_ATOMS: atom_id res chain seq x y z
N MET A 1 -5.73 5.62 -30.72
CA MET A 1 -5.22 6.32 -29.53
C MET A 1 -4.12 5.45 -28.96
N ASP A 2 -2.86 5.82 -29.19
CA ASP A 2 -1.74 5.06 -28.64
C ASP A 2 -1.78 5.17 -27.11
N GLY A 3 -2.13 4.06 -26.44
CA GLY A 3 -2.25 3.93 -24.99
C GLY A 3 -0.91 4.02 -24.25
N THR A 4 0.04 4.79 -24.76
CA THR A 4 1.35 4.98 -24.14
C THR A 4 1.25 6.04 -23.04
N MET A 5 1.41 5.60 -21.79
CA MET A 5 1.52 6.49 -20.63
C MET A 5 2.59 7.57 -20.87
N PRO A 6 2.32 8.84 -20.55
CA PRO A 6 3.23 9.94 -20.84
C PRO A 6 4.59 9.69 -20.17
N LYS A 7 5.68 9.83 -20.95
CA LYS A 7 7.05 9.53 -20.50
C LYS A 7 7.41 10.24 -19.18
N SER A 8 6.88 11.44 -18.95
CA SER A 8 7.05 12.22 -17.73
C SER A 8 6.49 11.53 -16.48
N PHE A 9 5.32 10.91 -16.58
CA PHE A 9 4.67 10.20 -15.47
C PHE A 9 5.50 8.99 -15.03
N ILE A 10 5.92 8.16 -16.00
CA ILE A 10 6.75 6.99 -15.68
C ILE A 10 8.12 7.42 -15.12
N GLN A 11 8.69 8.51 -15.65
CA GLN A 11 9.94 9.05 -15.10
C GLN A 11 9.80 9.50 -13.65
N PHE A 12 8.70 10.17 -13.29
CA PHE A 12 8.43 10.59 -11.92
C PHE A 12 8.44 9.39 -10.96
N TRP A 13 7.69 8.33 -11.29
CA TRP A 13 7.60 7.14 -10.44
C TRP A 13 8.83 6.22 -10.46
N SER A 14 9.77 6.43 -11.38
CA SER A 14 11.03 5.66 -11.42
C SER A 14 12.20 6.33 -10.70
N LYS A 15 12.07 7.63 -10.37
CA LYS A 15 13.15 8.44 -9.80
C LYS A 15 12.83 8.82 -8.37
N LYS A 16 13.82 8.65 -7.50
CA LYS A 16 13.76 9.12 -6.12
C LYS A 16 13.31 10.59 -6.06
N PRO A 17 12.31 10.94 -5.24
CA PRO A 17 11.96 12.33 -5.04
C PRO A 17 13.12 13.11 -4.40
N ARG A 18 13.30 14.37 -4.81
CA ARG A 18 14.40 15.23 -4.31
C ARG A 18 14.11 15.84 -2.94
N SER A 19 12.84 16.16 -2.65
CA SER A 19 12.42 16.80 -1.40
C SER A 19 11.96 15.76 -0.38
N ARG A 20 12.31 15.98 0.89
CA ARG A 20 11.81 15.18 2.03
C ARG A 20 10.30 15.31 2.21
N GLY A 21 9.68 16.40 1.73
CA GLY A 21 8.22 16.59 1.81
C GLY A 21 7.43 15.49 1.10
N TRP A 22 8.03 14.80 0.13
CA TRP A 22 7.41 13.66 -0.55
C TRP A 22 7.21 12.44 0.35
N LEU A 23 7.80 12.41 1.56
CA LEU A 23 7.50 11.41 2.59
C LEU A 23 6.01 11.42 2.96
N ALA A 24 5.32 12.55 2.78
CA ALA A 24 3.89 12.66 3.02
C ALA A 24 3.06 11.65 2.21
N LEU A 25 3.52 11.23 1.02
CA LEU A 25 2.78 10.25 0.22
C LEU A 25 2.78 8.84 0.83
N PRO A 26 3.93 8.17 1.04
CA PRO A 26 3.92 6.84 1.67
C PRO A 26 3.36 6.86 3.09
N VAL A 27 3.63 7.91 3.87
CA VAL A 27 3.07 8.04 5.24
C VAL A 27 1.57 8.28 5.20
N GLY A 28 1.08 9.20 4.36
CA GLY A 28 -0.34 9.45 4.19
C GLY A 28 -1.09 8.22 3.69
N TYR A 29 -0.47 7.44 2.80
CA TYR A 29 -1.04 6.18 2.34
C TYR A 29 -1.12 5.13 3.45
N LEU A 30 -0.10 5.04 4.31
CA LEU A 30 -0.13 4.17 5.49
C LEU A 30 -1.27 4.57 6.44
N LEU A 31 -1.45 5.86 6.70
CA LEU A 31 -2.56 6.36 7.53
C LEU A 31 -3.92 6.07 6.89
N LEU A 32 -4.03 6.19 5.56
CA LEU A 32 -5.23 5.83 4.83
C LEU A 32 -5.56 4.34 5.01
N LEU A 33 -4.59 3.44 4.84
CA LEU A 33 -4.78 2.01 5.06
C LEU A 33 -5.24 1.73 6.50
N GLN A 34 -4.60 2.36 7.48
CA GLN A 34 -4.95 2.19 8.89
C GLN A 34 -6.36 2.69 9.20
N LEU A 35 -6.82 3.75 8.53
CA LEU A 35 -8.18 4.25 8.65
C LEU A 35 -9.18 3.25 8.05
N LEU A 36 -8.91 2.74 6.85
CA LEU A 36 -9.79 1.79 6.16
C LEU A 36 -9.93 0.47 6.95
N THR A 37 -8.85 -0.04 7.52
CA THR A 37 -8.83 -1.30 8.27
C THR A 37 -9.21 -1.13 9.74
N GLY A 38 -9.05 0.08 10.28
CA GLY A 38 -9.33 0.43 11.68
C GLY A 38 -10.79 0.80 11.97
N ILE A 39 -11.61 1.02 10.94
CA ILE A 39 -13.00 1.41 11.14
C ILE A 39 -13.84 0.20 11.60
N PRO A 40 -14.57 0.31 12.73
CA PRO A 40 -15.47 -0.74 13.18
C PRO A 40 -16.59 -1.00 12.18
N LYS A 41 -17.21 -2.18 12.28
CA LYS A 41 -18.40 -2.48 11.47
C LYS A 41 -19.56 -1.52 11.81
N PRO A 42 -20.50 -1.28 10.88
CA PRO A 42 -21.55 -0.28 11.06
C PRO A 42 -22.45 -0.56 12.26
N ASP A 43 -22.72 -1.83 12.54
CA ASP A 43 -23.50 -2.28 13.69
C ASP A 43 -22.82 -1.92 15.01
N VAL A 44 -21.49 -2.02 15.12
CA VAL A 44 -20.74 -1.57 16.31
C VAL A 44 -20.93 -0.09 16.56
N ILE A 45 -20.83 0.72 15.50
CA ILE A 45 -20.98 2.18 15.59
C ILE A 45 -22.40 2.53 16.03
N ARG A 46 -23.40 1.86 15.46
CA ARG A 46 -24.81 2.02 15.81
C ARG A 46 -25.10 1.62 17.25
N ASP A 47 -24.64 0.44 17.67
CA ASP A 47 -24.81 -0.09 19.04
C ASP A 47 -24.19 0.86 20.09
N ALA A 48 -23.12 1.56 19.72
CA ALA A 48 -22.44 2.54 20.58
C ALA A 48 -23.04 3.96 20.53
N ASN A 49 -24.17 4.19 19.84
CA ASN A 49 -24.73 5.52 19.56
C ASN A 49 -23.70 6.48 18.92
N GLY A 50 -22.87 5.96 18.01
CA GLY A 50 -21.83 6.71 17.33
C GLY A 50 -22.34 7.73 16.31
N PRO A 51 -21.45 8.56 15.73
CA PRO A 51 -21.84 9.55 14.74
C PRO A 51 -22.42 8.92 13.47
N LYS A 52 -23.60 9.39 13.03
CA LYS A 52 -24.27 8.89 11.82
C LYS A 52 -23.43 8.96 10.55
N PHE A 53 -22.54 9.95 10.43
CA PHE A 53 -21.66 10.05 9.26
C PHE A 53 -20.66 8.89 9.22
N LEU A 54 -20.15 8.46 10.37
CA LEU A 54 -19.17 7.39 10.49
C LEU A 54 -19.85 6.03 10.26
N GLU A 55 -21.07 5.86 10.76
CA GLU A 55 -21.92 4.70 10.47
C GLU A 55 -22.13 4.55 8.96
N LYS A 56 -22.62 5.59 8.27
CA LYS A 56 -22.84 5.56 6.81
C LYS A 56 -21.56 5.31 6.02
N PHE A 57 -20.45 5.91 6.46
CA PHE A 57 -19.15 5.67 5.83
C PHE A 57 -18.72 4.20 5.99
N ALA A 58 -18.92 3.61 7.16
CA ALA A 58 -18.65 2.20 7.38
C ALA A 58 -19.59 1.32 6.55
N GLU A 59 -20.88 1.67 6.41
CA GLU A 59 -21.82 0.93 5.55
C GLU A 59 -21.29 0.87 4.12
N GLU A 60 -20.98 2.03 3.52
CA GLU A 60 -20.41 2.09 2.18
C GLU A 60 -19.09 1.32 2.05
N LEU A 61 -18.21 1.42 3.06
CA LEU A 61 -16.92 0.74 3.08
C LEU A 61 -17.05 -0.79 3.17
N PHE A 62 -18.17 -1.32 3.65
CA PHE A 62 -18.42 -2.76 3.77
C PHE A 62 -19.53 -3.25 2.83
N ASP A 63 -20.10 -2.38 1.98
CA ASP A 63 -21.18 -2.69 1.03
C ASP A 63 -20.65 -3.29 -0.28
N TYR A 64 -19.82 -4.32 -0.17
CA TYR A 64 -19.42 -5.13 -1.32
C TYR A 64 -19.08 -6.56 -0.90
N PRO A 65 -19.03 -7.51 -1.84
CA PRO A 65 -18.86 -8.92 -1.51
C PRO A 65 -17.55 -9.19 -0.76
N TYR A 66 -17.60 -10.13 0.20
CA TYR A 66 -16.45 -10.52 1.01
C TYR A 66 -15.19 -10.84 0.18
N TRP A 67 -15.34 -11.55 -0.95
CA TRP A 67 -14.19 -11.85 -1.83
C TRP A 67 -13.55 -10.61 -2.43
N ALA A 68 -14.34 -9.57 -2.74
CA ALA A 68 -13.81 -8.32 -3.29
C ALA A 68 -13.05 -7.53 -2.21
N GLN A 69 -13.44 -7.70 -0.93
CA GLN A 69 -12.73 -7.17 0.23
C GLN A 69 -11.38 -7.80 0.40
N ASP A 70 -11.33 -9.12 0.45
CA ASP A 70 -10.09 -9.86 0.57
C ASP A 70 -9.18 -9.55 -0.62
N MET A 71 -9.73 -9.43 -1.83
CA MET A 71 -8.97 -9.06 -3.02
C MET A 71 -8.46 -7.62 -3.03
N SER A 72 -9.16 -6.68 -2.38
CA SER A 72 -8.74 -5.26 -2.32
C SER A 72 -7.41 -5.06 -1.60
N HIS A 73 -7.07 -5.95 -0.67
CA HIS A 73 -5.78 -5.94 0.04
C HIS A 73 -4.59 -6.01 -0.92
N LEU A 74 -4.69 -6.78 -2.01
CA LEU A 74 -3.60 -6.95 -2.96
C LEU A 74 -3.17 -5.62 -3.62
N PRO A 75 -4.05 -4.87 -4.33
CA PRO A 75 -3.66 -3.59 -4.92
C PRO A 75 -3.31 -2.54 -3.86
N LEU A 76 -3.96 -2.56 -2.69
CA LEU A 76 -3.66 -1.63 -1.61
C LEU A 76 -2.21 -1.80 -1.09
N PHE A 77 -1.82 -3.03 -0.75
CA PHE A 77 -0.48 -3.30 -0.24
C PHE A 77 0.60 -3.26 -1.32
N ALA A 78 0.25 -3.51 -2.59
CA ALA A 78 1.13 -3.23 -3.72
C ALA A 78 1.39 -1.72 -3.87
N GLY A 79 0.37 -0.88 -3.70
CA GLY A 79 0.51 0.57 -3.67
C GLY A 79 1.42 1.05 -2.55
N LEU A 80 1.25 0.51 -1.35
CA LEU A 80 2.09 0.82 -0.19
C LEU A 80 3.57 0.55 -0.48
N SER A 81 3.88 -0.67 -0.92
CA SER A 81 5.26 -1.08 -1.13
C SER A 81 5.89 -0.38 -2.34
N TRP A 82 5.09 -0.05 -3.35
CA TRP A 82 5.50 0.81 -4.46
C TRP A 82 5.88 2.22 -3.97
N LEU A 83 5.05 2.87 -3.15
CA LEU A 83 5.32 4.23 -2.66
C LEU A 83 6.57 4.29 -1.79
N TRP A 84 6.77 3.31 -0.90
CA TRP A 84 8.01 3.20 -0.12
C TRP A 84 9.22 2.95 -1.00
N SER A 85 9.08 2.10 -2.01
CA SER A 85 10.13 1.83 -3.00
C SER A 85 10.49 3.07 -3.80
N TRP A 86 9.50 3.86 -4.21
CA TRP A 86 9.67 5.10 -4.95
C TRP A 86 10.35 6.18 -4.10
N TYR A 87 9.92 6.34 -2.84
CA TYR A 87 10.50 7.33 -1.93
C TYR A 87 11.94 7.00 -1.52
N LEU A 88 12.23 5.73 -1.23
CA LEU A 88 13.54 5.29 -0.76
C LEU A 88 14.52 5.03 -1.91
N GLY A 89 14.01 4.60 -3.06
CA GLY A 89 14.76 3.95 -4.12
C GLY A 89 15.04 4.79 -5.35
N GLY A 90 15.90 4.22 -6.21
CA GLY A 90 16.33 4.79 -7.48
C GLY A 90 17.60 4.08 -7.98
N PRO A 91 17.91 4.14 -9.29
CA PRO A 91 18.99 3.36 -9.92
C PRO A 91 20.35 3.47 -9.22
N LYS A 92 20.66 4.65 -8.65
CA LYS A 92 21.95 4.97 -8.03
C LYS A 92 22.06 4.55 -6.56
N THR A 93 20.99 4.04 -5.95
CA THR A 93 20.88 3.85 -4.49
C THR A 93 21.23 2.41 -4.04
N GLY A 94 21.67 1.55 -4.96
CA GLY A 94 22.04 0.16 -4.67
C GLY A 94 20.84 -0.75 -4.35
N ARG A 95 21.04 -1.84 -3.60
CA ARG A 95 19.96 -2.77 -3.18
C ARG A 95 19.33 -2.43 -1.81
N ARG A 96 19.95 -1.54 -1.03
CA ARG A 96 19.53 -1.24 0.36
C ARG A 96 18.14 -0.62 0.45
N TRP A 97 17.74 0.18 -0.54
CA TRP A 97 16.41 0.79 -0.57
C TRP A 97 15.30 -0.26 -0.69
N ALA A 98 15.53 -1.33 -1.48
CA ALA A 98 14.54 -2.38 -1.68
C ALA A 98 14.34 -3.18 -0.38
N LEU A 99 15.42 -3.45 0.34
CA LEU A 99 15.35 -4.08 1.67
C LEU A 99 14.60 -3.20 2.68
N ALA A 100 14.86 -1.88 2.70
CA ALA A 100 14.17 -0.97 3.59
C ALA A 100 12.67 -0.85 3.26
N ALA A 101 12.32 -0.72 1.98
CA ALA A 101 10.92 -0.69 1.53
C ALA A 101 10.20 -2.01 1.85
N ALA A 102 10.87 -3.15 1.66
CA ALA A 102 10.35 -4.46 2.01
C ALA A 102 10.12 -4.57 3.52
N TRP A 103 11.11 -4.22 4.35
CA TRP A 103 10.97 -4.26 5.81
C TRP A 103 9.79 -3.43 6.28
N ILE A 104 9.69 -2.17 5.86
CA ILE A 104 8.58 -1.28 6.26
C ILE A 104 7.23 -1.86 5.84
N SER A 105 7.12 -2.33 4.59
CA SER A 105 5.84 -2.77 4.04
C SER A 105 5.40 -4.13 4.62
N PHE A 106 6.30 -5.08 4.81
CA PHE A 106 5.98 -6.37 5.43
C PHE A 106 5.66 -6.22 6.91
N SER A 107 6.45 -5.41 7.65
CA SER A 107 6.11 -5.08 9.03
C SER A 107 4.73 -4.46 9.13
N TYR A 108 4.43 -3.49 8.27
CA TYR A 108 3.13 -2.85 8.28
C TYR A 108 2.00 -3.82 7.90
N ALA A 109 2.17 -4.70 6.91
CA ALA A 109 1.20 -5.75 6.58
C ALA A 109 0.83 -6.62 7.78
N ILE A 110 1.83 -7.05 8.55
CA ILE A 110 1.63 -7.85 9.76
C ILE A 110 0.95 -7.01 10.85
N PHE A 111 1.45 -5.80 11.12
CA PHE A 111 0.89 -4.94 12.17
C PHE A 111 -0.52 -4.45 11.86
N ASN A 112 -0.83 -4.17 10.60
CA ASN A 112 -2.17 -3.79 10.18
C ASN A 112 -3.17 -4.92 10.48
N GLU A 113 -2.80 -6.17 10.17
CA GLU A 113 -3.65 -7.32 10.42
C GLU A 113 -3.81 -7.61 11.91
N MET A 114 -2.69 -7.61 12.66
CA MET A 114 -2.73 -7.75 14.12
C MET A 114 -3.51 -6.61 14.79
N GLY A 115 -3.45 -5.40 14.21
CA GLY A 115 -4.17 -4.22 14.67
C GLY A 115 -5.69 -4.41 14.64
N GLN A 116 -6.22 -5.23 13.72
CA GLN A 116 -7.65 -5.55 13.68
C GLN A 116 -8.15 -6.22 14.96
N TYR A 117 -7.27 -6.88 15.74
CA TYR A 117 -7.63 -7.44 17.04
C TYR A 117 -8.17 -6.39 18.02
N PHE A 118 -7.72 -5.14 17.88
CA PHE A 118 -8.18 -4.03 18.72
C PHE A 118 -9.45 -3.35 18.19
N VAL A 119 -9.94 -3.74 17.01
CA VAL A 119 -11.16 -3.19 16.41
C VAL A 119 -12.35 -4.10 16.78
N PRO A 120 -13.40 -3.58 17.41
CA PRO A 120 -14.52 -4.41 17.84
C PRO A 120 -15.21 -5.15 16.68
N LYS A 121 -15.55 -6.43 16.90
CA LYS A 121 -16.18 -7.33 15.92
C LYS A 121 -15.36 -7.51 14.61
N ARG A 122 -14.07 -7.19 14.62
CA ARG A 122 -13.06 -7.57 13.61
C ARG A 122 -12.15 -8.65 14.19
N PHE A 123 -11.67 -9.53 13.33
CA PHE A 123 -10.76 -10.60 13.70
C PHE A 123 -9.65 -10.66 12.66
N PRO A 124 -8.37 -10.77 13.09
CA PRO A 124 -7.28 -11.03 12.17
C PRO A 124 -7.57 -12.27 11.31
N SER A 125 -7.39 -12.12 10.01
CA SER A 125 -7.60 -13.13 8.98
C SER A 125 -6.28 -13.55 8.37
N ALA A 126 -6.04 -14.86 8.31
CA ALA A 126 -4.89 -15.40 7.57
C ALA A 126 -5.00 -15.10 6.07
N GLY A 127 -6.22 -15.04 5.52
CA GLY A 127 -6.46 -14.69 4.13
C GLY A 127 -6.01 -13.27 3.82
N ASP A 128 -6.43 -12.30 4.64
CA ASP A 128 -6.05 -10.90 4.48
C ASP A 128 -4.53 -10.72 4.63
N LEU A 129 -3.91 -11.38 5.61
CA LEU A 129 -2.45 -11.35 5.77
C LEU A 129 -1.72 -11.86 4.53
N ILE A 130 -2.17 -12.98 3.95
CA ILE A 130 -1.59 -13.53 2.72
C ILE A 130 -1.76 -12.53 1.58
N MET A 131 -2.93 -11.93 1.41
CA MET A 131 -3.19 -10.94 0.36
C MET A 131 -2.34 -9.67 0.54
N ASN A 132 -2.13 -9.22 1.78
CA ASN A 132 -1.23 -8.12 2.12
C ASN A 132 0.21 -8.45 1.70
N ILE A 133 0.72 -9.63 2.08
CA ILE A 133 2.08 -10.10 1.76
C ILE A 133 2.28 -10.24 0.24
N VAL A 134 1.29 -10.80 -0.47
CA VAL A 134 1.30 -10.93 -1.94
C VAL A 134 1.30 -9.54 -2.59
N GLY A 135 0.44 -8.64 -2.13
CA GLY A 135 0.39 -7.25 -2.58
C GLY A 135 1.75 -6.55 -2.42
N VAL A 136 2.33 -6.60 -1.21
CA VAL A 136 3.66 -6.03 -0.94
C VAL A 136 4.70 -6.58 -1.92
N THR A 137 4.73 -7.91 -2.11
CA THR A 137 5.68 -8.58 -3.00
C THR A 137 5.54 -8.10 -4.45
N ILE A 138 4.31 -7.99 -4.94
CA ILE A 138 4.00 -7.51 -6.30
C ILE A 138 4.47 -6.06 -6.46
N GLY A 139 4.15 -5.16 -5.52
CA GLY A 139 4.55 -3.75 -5.61
C GLY A 139 6.07 -3.55 -5.59
N LEU A 140 6.79 -4.29 -4.75
CA LEU A 140 8.25 -4.30 -4.73
C LEU A 140 8.82 -4.77 -6.07
N TRP A 141 8.30 -5.89 -6.59
CA TRP A 141 8.75 -6.48 -7.85
C TRP A 141 8.51 -5.54 -9.03
N LEU A 142 7.29 -4.98 -9.15
CA LEU A 142 6.93 -4.05 -10.21
C LEU A 142 7.84 -2.81 -10.18
N HIS A 143 8.07 -2.21 -9.00
CA HIS A 143 8.92 -1.03 -8.89
C HIS A 143 10.39 -1.36 -9.21
N ALA A 144 10.90 -2.49 -8.72
CA ALA A 144 12.25 -2.93 -9.03
C ALA A 144 12.45 -3.17 -10.53
N ARG A 145 11.46 -3.77 -11.21
CA ARG A 145 11.47 -3.94 -12.67
C ARG A 145 11.50 -2.60 -13.39
N LEU A 146 10.64 -1.66 -12.97
CA LEU A 146 10.58 -0.31 -13.55
C LEU A 146 11.95 0.40 -13.47
N VAL A 147 12.61 0.32 -12.32
CA VAL A 147 13.92 0.95 -12.09
C VAL A 147 15.04 0.24 -12.88
N ARG A 148 14.99 -1.09 -12.99
CA ARG A 148 15.98 -1.87 -13.74
C ARG A 148 15.95 -1.55 -15.24
N ASP A 149 14.76 -1.53 -15.84
CA ASP A 149 14.57 -1.25 -17.26
C ASP A 149 15.02 0.18 -17.66
N ARG A 150 15.22 1.05 -16.66
CA ARG A 150 15.60 2.46 -16.82
C ARG A 150 17.04 2.76 -16.39
N SER A 151 17.75 1.78 -15.82
CA SER A 151 19.19 1.94 -15.54
C SER A 151 19.94 1.89 -16.88
N PRO A 152 20.88 2.81 -17.17
CA PRO A 152 21.75 2.66 -18.32
C PRO A 152 22.38 1.27 -18.24
N ARG A 153 22.27 0.48 -19.32
CA ARG A 153 23.18 -0.66 -19.47
C ARG A 153 24.58 -0.05 -19.40
N SER A 154 25.37 -0.45 -18.41
CA SER A 154 26.81 -0.28 -18.53
C SER A 154 27.20 -1.17 -19.70
N ASP A 155 27.29 -0.58 -20.89
CA ASP A 155 27.93 -1.23 -22.02
C ASP A 155 29.32 -1.61 -21.52
N GLY A 156 29.54 -2.93 -21.41
CA GLY A 156 30.78 -3.48 -20.90
C GLY A 156 31.93 -3.07 -21.80
N THR A 157 32.88 -2.36 -21.22
CA THR A 157 34.31 -2.49 -21.55
C THR A 157 34.80 -3.87 -21.13
#